data_AF-A0A936ST79-F1
#
_entry.id   AF-A0A936ST79-F1
#
_cell.length_a   1.000
_cell.length_b   1.000
_cell.length_c   1.000
_cell.angle_alpha   90.00
_cell.angle_beta   90.00
_cell.angle_gamma   90.00
#
_symmetry.space_group_name_H-M   'P 1'
#
loop_
_entity.id
_entity.type
_entity.pdbx_description
1 polymer ?
#
loop_
_entity_poly.entity_id
_entity_poly.type
_entity_poly.pdbx_seq_one_letter_code
_entity_poly.pdbx_strand_id
1 'polypeptide(L)'
;MPSQDDINTMQVLLRTHRQTLGILLEQQAKLGVYAPAGVLIGIAEARASIAQAKVALRDWGVTVDDLPNDQSSEAPPVAPGPAGAPPSAVAASGDVIIGTVGAGAQGVAIGKQITQVLGSPGTPGDDRHAIDALLQRCEHELAAAGLDATLIGMAEFQLGLLAGELRKLDPRATPSASTVSQVGGWLLDNLPPLREALAALFAAPAVRRVLGRADADLSGWLQRRFGA
;
A
#
# COMPACT_ATOMS: atom_id res chain seq x y z
N MET A 1 10.64 -18.54 21.00
CA MET A 1 11.31 -19.21 19.87
C MET A 1 10.40 -19.07 18.66
N PRO A 2 10.93 -18.74 17.47
CA PRO A 2 10.14 -18.71 16.24
C PRO A 2 9.62 -20.12 15.90
N SER A 3 8.53 -20.19 15.14
CA SER A 3 8.06 -21.43 14.54
C SER A 3 8.88 -21.79 13.29
N GLN A 4 8.78 -23.03 12.82
CA GLN A 4 9.40 -23.44 11.57
C GLN A 4 8.84 -22.64 10.37
N ASP A 5 7.56 -22.26 10.42
CA ASP A 5 6.93 -21.46 9.38
C ASP A 5 7.48 -20.03 9.33
N ASP A 6 7.82 -19.43 10.48
CA ASP A 6 8.48 -18.13 10.55
C ASP A 6 9.88 -18.18 9.93
N ILE A 7 10.64 -19.23 10.23
CA ILE A 7 11.97 -19.47 9.66
C ILE A 7 11.86 -19.62 8.13
N ASN A 8 10.92 -20.45 7.66
CA ASN A 8 10.69 -20.67 6.23
C ASN A 8 10.31 -19.36 5.51
N THR A 9 9.42 -18.58 6.13
CA THR A 9 8.98 -17.28 5.61
C THR A 9 10.18 -16.33 5.47
N MET A 10 11.03 -16.23 6.49
CA MET A 10 12.18 -15.34 6.47
C MET A 10 13.24 -15.80 5.45
N GLN A 11 13.44 -17.11 5.27
CA GLN A 11 14.32 -17.65 4.23
C GLN A 11 13.80 -17.35 2.82
N VAL A 12 12.49 -17.42 2.60
CA VAL A 12 11.86 -17.04 1.32
C VAL A 12 12.02 -15.54 1.05
N LEU A 13 11.82 -14.69 2.05
CA LEU A 13 12.06 -13.25 1.94
C LEU A 13 13.53 -12.95 1.59
N LEU A 14 14.48 -13.57 2.29
CA LEU A 14 15.91 -13.43 2.02
C LEU A 14 16.26 -13.81 0.57
N ARG A 15 15.75 -14.95 0.09
CA ARG A 15 15.95 -15.40 -1.30
C ARG A 15 15.37 -14.41 -2.30
N THR A 16 14.18 -13.90 -2.03
CA THR A 16 13.48 -12.94 -2.89
C THR A 16 14.27 -11.63 -3.00
N HIS A 17 14.71 -11.05 -1.88
CA HIS A 17 15.51 -9.82 -1.91
C HIS A 17 16.86 -10.01 -2.60
N ARG A 18 17.52 -11.17 -2.43
CA ARG A 18 18.75 -11.49 -3.17
C ARG A 18 18.53 -11.55 -4.68
N GLN A 19 17.41 -12.14 -5.13
CA GLN A 19 17.06 -12.16 -6.55
C GLN A 19 16.81 -10.74 -7.08
N THR A 20 16.04 -9.92 -6.35
CA THR A 20 15.81 -8.52 -6.70
C THR A 20 17.11 -7.72 -6.80
N LEU A 21 18.00 -7.89 -5.81
CA LEU A 21 19.31 -7.24 -5.80
C LEU A 21 20.16 -7.64 -7.01
N GLY A 22 20.16 -8.92 -7.39
CA GLY A 22 20.86 -9.40 -8.59
C GLY A 22 20.39 -8.71 -9.87
N ILE A 23 19.07 -8.58 -10.06
CA ILE A 23 18.48 -7.88 -11.22
C ILE A 23 18.85 -6.40 -11.22
N LEU A 24 18.77 -5.73 -10.07
CA LEU A 24 19.10 -4.31 -9.97
C LEU A 24 20.59 -4.04 -10.20
N LEU A 25 21.48 -4.89 -9.71
CA LEU A 25 22.91 -4.80 -9.98
C LEU A 25 23.23 -5.03 -11.45
N GLU A 26 22.53 -5.95 -12.12
CA GLU A 26 22.66 -6.15 -13.57
C GLU A 26 22.19 -4.92 -14.35
N GLN A 27 21.09 -4.29 -13.95
CA GLN A 27 20.61 -3.04 -14.55
C GLN A 27 21.60 -1.90 -14.34
N GLN A 28 22.14 -1.75 -13.13
CA GLN A 28 23.17 -0.77 -12.82
C GLN A 28 24.42 -0.99 -13.67
N ALA A 29 24.86 -2.25 -13.85
CA ALA A 29 26.01 -2.58 -14.69
C ALA A 29 25.76 -2.24 -16.18
N LYS A 30 24.55 -2.47 -16.69
CA LYS A 30 24.17 -2.15 -18.08
C LYS A 30 24.06 -0.66 -18.35
N LEU A 31 23.53 0.11 -17.40
CA LEU A 31 23.29 1.55 -17.56
C LEU A 31 24.48 2.41 -17.12
N GLY A 32 25.34 1.88 -16.25
CA GLY A 32 26.51 2.57 -15.72
C GLY A 32 26.13 3.88 -15.02
N VAL A 33 26.80 4.97 -15.41
CA VAL A 33 26.58 6.31 -14.88
C VAL A 33 25.17 6.85 -15.16
N TYR A 34 24.47 6.28 -16.15
CA TYR A 34 23.11 6.68 -16.52
C TYR A 34 22.01 5.88 -15.79
N ALA A 35 22.37 5.08 -14.78
CA ALA A 35 21.38 4.35 -13.98
C ALA A 35 20.40 5.33 -13.31
N PRO A 36 19.07 5.15 -13.50
CA PRO A 36 18.07 5.99 -12.85
C PRO A 36 18.17 5.92 -11.33
N ALA A 37 17.79 7.02 -10.65
CA ALA A 37 17.81 7.10 -9.18
C ALA A 37 17.04 5.93 -8.51
N GLY A 38 15.94 5.48 -9.12
CA GLY A 38 15.16 4.35 -8.61
C GLY A 38 15.95 3.03 -8.54
N VAL A 39 16.90 2.80 -9.45
CA VAL A 39 17.76 1.59 -9.40
C VAL A 39 18.71 1.68 -8.22
N LEU A 40 19.32 2.84 -7.99
CA LEU A 40 20.26 3.06 -6.88
C LEU A 40 19.56 2.94 -5.53
N ILE A 41 18.39 3.55 -5.39
CA ILE A 41 17.56 3.46 -4.18
C ILE A 41 17.13 2.00 -3.94
N GLY A 42 16.66 1.32 -4.97
CA GLY A 42 16.25 -0.09 -4.86
C GLY A 42 17.39 -1.02 -4.43
N ILE A 43 18.63 -0.77 -4.86
CA ILE A 43 19.81 -1.54 -4.42
C ILE A 43 20.04 -1.35 -2.92
N ALA A 44 19.98 -0.11 -2.45
CA ALA A 44 20.16 0.21 -1.03
C ALA A 44 19.07 -0.44 -0.16
N GLU A 45 17.81 -0.35 -0.58
CA GLU A 45 16.67 -0.97 0.11
C GLU A 45 16.75 -2.50 0.13
N ALA A 46 17.13 -3.13 -0.99
CA ALA A 46 17.28 -4.58 -1.07
C ALA A 46 18.40 -5.08 -0.14
N ARG A 47 19.53 -4.38 -0.08
CA ARG A 47 20.63 -4.69 0.84
C ARG A 47 20.23 -4.52 2.31
N ALA A 48 19.54 -3.43 2.64
CA ALA A 48 19.03 -3.22 3.99
C ALA A 48 18.07 -4.33 4.42
N SER A 49 17.16 -4.75 3.53
CA SER A 49 16.21 -5.85 3.79
C SER A 49 16.93 -7.20 3.96
N ILE A 50 17.95 -7.48 3.15
CA ILE A 50 18.80 -8.68 3.29
C ILE A 50 19.51 -8.67 4.65
N ALA A 51 20.09 -7.55 5.06
CA ALA A 51 20.76 -7.43 6.35
C ALA A 51 19.80 -7.71 7.52
N GLN A 52 18.59 -7.14 7.48
CA GLN A 52 17.56 -7.38 8.50
C GLN A 52 17.12 -8.84 8.56
N ALA A 53 16.82 -9.46 7.42
CA ALA A 53 16.43 -10.86 7.36
C ALA A 53 17.53 -11.81 7.90
N LYS A 54 18.80 -11.49 7.63
CA LYS A 54 19.94 -12.27 8.12
C LYS A 54 20.14 -12.13 9.62
N VAL A 55 19.97 -10.93 10.19
CA VAL A 55 19.99 -10.73 11.64
C VAL A 55 18.90 -11.55 12.31
N ALA A 56 17.65 -11.46 11.83
CA ALA A 56 16.54 -12.23 12.37
C ALA A 56 16.79 -13.75 12.33
N LEU A 57 17.27 -14.27 11.19
CA LEU A 57 17.60 -15.70 11.06
C LEU A 57 18.73 -16.13 12.00
N ARG A 58 19.78 -15.31 12.17
CA ARG A 58 20.90 -15.60 13.07
C ARG A 58 20.48 -15.54 14.54
N ASP A 59 19.63 -14.59 14.91
CA ASP A 59 19.04 -14.49 16.25
C ASP A 59 18.20 -15.72 16.60
N TRP A 60 17.65 -16.38 15.58
CA TRP A 60 16.92 -17.64 15.69
C TRP A 60 17.82 -18.89 15.64
N GLY A 61 19.14 -18.72 15.58
CA GLY A 61 20.11 -19.82 15.50
C GLY A 61 20.26 -20.45 14.12
N VAL A 62 19.68 -19.85 13.08
CA VAL A 62 19.81 -20.32 11.69
C VAL A 62 21.08 -19.72 11.09
N THR A 63 22.00 -20.58 10.65
CA THR A 63 23.21 -20.13 9.94
C THR A 63 22.85 -19.63 8.55
N VAL A 64 23.35 -18.44 8.19
CA VAL A 64 23.11 -17.81 6.88
C VAL A 64 24.39 -17.26 6.30
N ASP A 65 24.67 -17.65 5.05
CA ASP A 65 25.88 -17.26 4.32
C ASP A 65 25.94 -15.74 4.03
N ASP A 66 27.15 -15.18 4.11
CA ASP A 66 27.48 -13.83 3.69
C ASP A 66 27.96 -13.81 2.23
N LEU A 67 27.08 -13.38 1.32
CA LEU A 67 27.44 -13.21 -0.09
C LEU A 67 28.04 -11.81 -0.30
N PRO A 68 29.02 -11.64 -1.20
CA PRO A 68 29.68 -10.34 -1.44
C PRO A 68 28.70 -9.22 -1.79
N ASN A 69 27.67 -9.53 -2.57
CA ASN A 69 26.71 -8.54 -3.05
C ASN A 69 25.75 -8.04 -1.96
N ASP A 70 25.57 -8.80 -0.87
CA ASP A 70 24.68 -8.47 0.25
C ASP A 70 25.16 -7.23 1.01
N GLN A 71 26.46 -6.91 0.94
CA GLN A 71 27.04 -5.81 1.70
C GLN A 71 26.84 -4.48 0.98
N SER A 72 26.39 -3.47 1.72
CA SER A 72 26.45 -2.09 1.25
C SER A 72 27.91 -1.70 1.07
N SER A 73 28.33 -1.44 -0.16
CA SER A 73 29.70 -1.01 -0.49
C SER A 73 30.03 0.41 0.01
N GLU A 74 29.16 1.01 0.81
CA GLU A 74 29.34 2.33 1.36
C GLU A 74 30.15 2.22 2.65
N ALA A 75 31.48 2.15 2.49
CA ALA A 75 32.35 2.61 3.56
C ALA A 75 31.98 4.08 3.83
N PRO A 76 31.68 4.48 5.07
CA PRO A 76 31.34 5.87 5.36
C PRO A 76 32.51 6.75 4.90
N PRO A 77 32.25 7.83 4.13
CA PRO A 77 33.28 8.81 3.86
C PRO A 77 33.71 9.40 5.20
N VAL A 78 34.93 9.07 5.62
CA VAL A 78 35.57 9.71 6.77
C VAL A 78 35.81 11.17 6.38
N ALA A 79 34.83 12.03 6.63
CA ALA A 79 34.92 13.44 6.33
C ALA A 79 35.91 14.10 7.31
N PRO A 80 36.88 14.89 6.83
CA PRO A 80 37.73 15.71 7.68
C PRO A 80 36.88 16.87 8.25
N GLY A 81 36.90 17.03 9.57
CA GLY A 81 36.02 17.96 10.28
C GLY A 81 36.24 19.43 9.91
N PRO A 82 35.17 20.26 9.87
CA PRO A 82 35.30 21.71 9.84
C PRO A 82 35.02 22.31 11.23
N ALA A 83 35.99 23.08 11.72
CA ALA A 83 35.76 24.09 12.75
C ALA A 83 34.98 25.27 12.12
N GLY A 84 33.76 25.52 12.60
CA GLY A 84 32.95 26.65 12.17
C GLY A 84 31.86 26.97 13.19
N ALA A 85 31.94 28.17 13.77
CA ALA A 85 31.11 28.67 14.86
C ALA A 85 29.60 28.80 14.50
N PRO A 86 28.69 28.67 15.47
CA PRO A 86 27.24 28.78 15.23
C PRO A 86 26.77 30.25 15.13
N PRO A 87 25.79 30.57 14.26
CA PRO A 87 25.10 31.85 14.27
C PRO A 87 24.02 31.92 15.36
N SER A 88 23.88 33.11 15.93
CA SER A 88 23.04 33.50 17.05
C SER A 88 21.56 33.11 16.92
N ALA A 89 21.04 32.54 18.01
CA ALA A 89 19.63 32.23 18.19
C ALA A 89 18.79 33.49 18.41
N VAL A 90 17.65 33.55 17.73
CA VAL A 90 16.56 34.49 18.00
C VAL A 90 15.80 33.99 19.24
N ALA A 91 15.82 34.78 20.31
CA ALA A 91 15.11 34.50 21.54
C ALA A 91 13.61 34.81 21.39
N ALA A 92 12.82 33.81 20.99
CA ALA A 92 11.39 33.79 21.21
C ALA A 92 11.11 33.02 22.50
N SER A 93 10.56 33.69 23.51
CA SER A 93 10.15 33.11 24.78
C SER A 93 8.86 32.29 24.59
N GLY A 94 9.00 31.10 24.02
CA GLY A 94 7.95 30.10 23.85
C GLY A 94 8.55 28.85 23.20
N ASP A 95 7.99 27.66 23.47
CA ASP A 95 8.41 26.43 22.80
C ASP A 95 8.09 26.54 21.30
N VAL A 96 9.09 26.87 20.50
CA VAL A 96 8.99 26.95 19.04
C VAL A 96 9.29 25.55 18.49
N ILE A 97 8.27 24.91 17.90
CA ILE A 97 8.44 23.69 17.11
C ILE A 97 8.55 24.11 15.66
N ILE A 98 9.75 23.97 15.07
CA ILE A 98 9.95 24.16 13.63
C ILE A 98 9.92 22.77 12.99
N GLY A 99 8.88 22.48 12.22
CA GLY A 99 8.77 21.28 11.40
C GLY A 99 8.90 21.62 9.92
N THR A 100 9.83 20.99 9.21
CA THR A 100 9.94 21.11 7.75
C THR A 100 9.09 20.03 7.10
N VAL A 101 8.08 20.43 6.34
CA VAL A 101 7.21 19.51 5.60
C VAL A 101 7.68 19.43 4.15
N GLY A 102 8.03 18.23 3.70
CA GLY A 102 8.45 17.97 2.32
C GLY A 102 7.29 18.07 1.33
N ALA A 103 7.61 18.33 0.05
CA ALA A 103 6.63 18.32 -1.01
C ALA A 103 5.95 16.94 -1.10
N GLY A 104 4.61 16.93 -1.02
CA GLY A 104 3.80 15.70 -1.09
C GLY A 104 3.40 15.09 0.26
N ALA A 105 3.77 15.69 1.39
CA ALA A 105 3.31 15.19 2.67
C ALA A 105 1.78 15.38 2.84
N GLN A 106 1.08 14.31 3.20
CA GLN A 106 -0.33 14.32 3.55
C GLN A 106 -0.51 13.93 5.01
N GLY A 107 -1.47 14.56 5.70
CA GLY A 107 -1.76 14.23 7.10
C GLY A 107 -0.71 14.70 8.10
N VAL A 108 -0.06 15.84 7.87
CA VAL A 108 0.89 16.41 8.84
C VAL A 108 0.15 17.30 9.84
N ALA A 109 0.23 16.97 11.13
CA ALA A 109 -0.25 17.81 12.21
C ALA A 109 0.95 18.34 13.01
N ILE A 110 1.10 19.67 13.10
CA ILE A 110 2.18 20.34 13.84
C ILE A 110 1.57 21.09 15.01
N GLY A 111 1.95 20.70 16.24
CA GLY A 111 1.53 21.39 17.45
C GLY A 111 2.02 20.70 18.72
N LYS A 112 1.97 21.40 19.85
CA LYS A 112 2.11 20.78 21.16
C LYS A 112 0.86 19.93 21.45
N GLN A 113 1.06 18.72 21.96
CA GLN A 113 0.00 17.79 22.40
C GLN A 113 -0.92 17.24 21.29
N ILE A 114 -0.44 17.11 20.05
CA ILE A 114 -1.22 16.40 19.04
C ILE A 114 -1.03 14.89 19.23
N THR A 115 -2.10 14.22 19.66
CA THR A 115 -2.22 12.76 19.54
C THR A 115 -2.87 12.46 18.20
N GLN A 116 -2.06 12.36 17.16
CA GLN A 116 -2.55 11.95 15.86
C GLN A 116 -2.70 10.43 15.88
N VAL A 117 -3.92 9.95 16.09
CA VAL A 117 -4.26 8.57 15.78
C VAL A 117 -4.31 8.48 14.26
N LEU A 118 -3.14 8.33 13.62
CA LEU A 118 -3.12 7.80 12.26
C LEU A 118 -3.71 6.41 12.40
N GLY A 119 -4.98 6.25 11.99
CA GLY A 119 -5.58 4.92 11.88
C GLY A 119 -4.59 4.08 11.09
N SER A 120 -4.01 3.05 11.72
CA SER A 120 -3.01 2.22 11.08
C SER A 120 -3.56 1.83 9.71
N PRO A 121 -2.79 1.99 8.62
CA PRO A 121 -3.23 1.52 7.32
C PRO A 121 -3.67 0.08 7.50
N GLY A 122 -4.97 -0.17 7.24
CA GLY A 122 -5.56 -1.49 7.47
C GLY A 122 -4.69 -2.54 6.82
N THR A 123 -4.46 -3.66 7.50
CA THR A 123 -3.69 -4.73 6.86
C THR A 123 -4.49 -5.24 5.65
N PRO A 124 -3.84 -5.78 4.61
CA PRO A 124 -4.58 -6.37 3.48
C PRO A 124 -5.61 -7.43 3.90
N GLY A 125 -5.38 -8.11 5.05
CA GLY A 125 -6.35 -9.03 5.65
C GLY A 125 -7.59 -8.32 6.18
N ASP A 126 -7.41 -7.23 6.93
CA ASP A 126 -8.52 -6.41 7.45
C ASP A 126 -9.35 -5.81 6.31
N ASP A 127 -8.67 -5.33 5.26
CA ASP A 127 -9.33 -4.76 4.09
C ASP A 127 -10.16 -5.81 3.35
N ARG A 128 -9.65 -7.04 3.23
CA ARG A 128 -10.41 -8.15 2.64
C ARG A 128 -11.69 -8.42 3.42
N HIS A 129 -11.59 -8.59 4.74
CA HIS A 129 -12.75 -8.86 5.58
C HIS A 129 -13.77 -7.72 5.54
N ALA A 130 -13.32 -6.47 5.55
CA ALA A 130 -14.20 -5.31 5.45
C ALA A 130 -14.94 -5.26 4.10
N ILE A 131 -14.23 -5.50 2.99
CA ILE A 131 -14.82 -5.54 1.65
C ILE A 131 -15.82 -6.69 1.52
N ASP A 132 -15.47 -7.89 2.00
CA ASP A 132 -16.35 -9.06 1.97
C ASP A 132 -17.63 -8.82 2.76
N ALA A 133 -17.56 -8.22 3.95
CA ALA A 133 -18.74 -7.90 4.75
C ALA A 133 -19.69 -6.91 4.04
N LEU A 134 -19.14 -5.92 3.32
CA LEU A 134 -19.94 -4.95 2.55
C LEU A 134 -20.58 -5.57 1.31
N LEU A 135 -19.86 -6.46 0.62
CA LEU A 135 -20.41 -7.24 -0.50
C LEU A 135 -21.54 -8.16 -0.04
N GLN A 136 -21.36 -8.85 1.09
CA GLN A 136 -22.39 -9.69 1.70
C GLN A 136 -23.64 -8.90 2.06
N ARG A 137 -23.49 -7.65 2.52
CA ARG A 137 -24.62 -6.74 2.72
C ARG A 137 -25.35 -6.45 1.40
N CYS A 138 -24.63 -6.18 0.31
CA CYS A 138 -25.25 -5.98 -1.01
C CYS A 138 -26.02 -7.22 -1.49
N GLU A 139 -25.47 -8.42 -1.29
CA GLU A 139 -26.13 -9.70 -1.61
C GLU A 139 -27.40 -9.89 -0.77
N HIS A 140 -27.37 -9.57 0.53
CA HIS A 140 -28.53 -9.65 1.40
C HIS A 140 -29.66 -8.71 0.96
N GLU A 141 -29.33 -7.45 0.63
CA GLU A 141 -30.31 -6.48 0.12
C GLU A 141 -30.88 -6.93 -1.24
N LEU A 142 -30.06 -7.53 -2.10
CA LEU A 142 -30.51 -8.09 -3.37
C LEU A 142 -31.52 -9.22 -3.19
N ALA A 143 -31.24 -10.14 -2.26
CA ALA A 143 -32.17 -11.22 -1.93
C ALA A 143 -33.49 -10.71 -1.33
N ALA A 144 -33.46 -9.59 -0.59
CA ALA A 144 -34.64 -8.98 0.01
C ALA A 144 -35.46 -8.10 -0.96
N ALA A 145 -34.91 -7.73 -2.12
CA ALA A 145 -35.49 -6.72 -3.01
C ALA A 145 -36.76 -7.16 -3.76
N GLY A 146 -37.12 -8.45 -3.73
CA GLY A 146 -38.36 -8.96 -4.37
C GLY A 146 -38.38 -8.78 -5.90
N LEU A 147 -37.22 -8.84 -6.54
CA LEU A 147 -37.04 -8.65 -7.99
C LEU A 147 -37.39 -9.93 -8.77
N ASP A 148 -37.53 -9.80 -10.10
CA ASP A 148 -37.71 -10.97 -10.95
C ASP A 148 -36.41 -11.81 -11.03
N ALA A 149 -36.56 -13.12 -11.23
CA ALA A 149 -35.43 -14.06 -11.21
C ALA A 149 -34.36 -13.76 -12.28
N THR A 150 -34.74 -13.20 -13.43
CA THR A 150 -33.81 -12.84 -14.51
C THR A 150 -32.94 -11.67 -14.08
N LEU A 151 -33.56 -10.62 -13.52
CA LEU A 151 -32.83 -9.46 -13.02
C LEU A 151 -31.95 -9.82 -11.82
N ILE A 152 -32.40 -10.72 -10.93
CA ILE A 152 -31.58 -11.26 -9.83
C ILE A 152 -30.33 -11.95 -10.39
N GLY A 153 -30.48 -12.87 -11.35
CA GLY A 153 -29.32 -13.57 -11.93
C GLY A 153 -28.33 -12.63 -12.61
N MET A 154 -28.81 -11.57 -13.29
CA MET A 154 -27.94 -10.53 -13.85
C MET A 154 -27.25 -9.74 -12.73
N ALA A 155 -27.99 -9.35 -11.69
CA ALA A 155 -27.44 -8.59 -10.57
C ALA A 155 -26.37 -9.37 -9.81
N GLU A 156 -26.58 -10.66 -9.54
CA GLU A 156 -25.59 -11.55 -8.92
C GLU A 156 -24.33 -11.65 -9.76
N PHE A 157 -24.47 -11.84 -11.08
CA PHE A 157 -23.33 -11.87 -11.99
C PHE A 157 -22.54 -10.55 -11.97
N GLN A 158 -23.24 -9.41 -12.05
CA GLN A 158 -22.63 -8.09 -12.01
C GLN A 158 -21.93 -7.85 -10.66
N LEU A 159 -22.56 -8.20 -9.55
CA LEU A 159 -21.97 -8.09 -8.22
C LEU A 159 -20.72 -8.97 -8.07
N GLY A 160 -20.73 -10.17 -8.66
CA GLY A 160 -19.58 -11.07 -8.73
C GLY A 160 -18.39 -10.47 -9.49
N LEU A 161 -18.64 -9.81 -10.63
CA LEU A 161 -17.59 -9.08 -11.36
C LEU A 161 -17.02 -7.93 -10.53
N LEU A 162 -17.88 -7.12 -9.90
CA LEU A 162 -17.44 -6.03 -9.03
C LEU A 162 -16.62 -6.56 -7.85
N ALA A 163 -17.07 -7.63 -7.21
CA ALA A 163 -16.36 -8.29 -6.11
C ALA A 163 -14.97 -8.78 -6.55
N GLY A 164 -14.85 -9.36 -7.76
CA GLY A 164 -13.58 -9.79 -8.33
C GLY A 164 -12.57 -8.64 -8.46
N GLU A 165 -13.04 -7.46 -8.88
CA GLU A 165 -12.20 -6.26 -8.97
C GLU A 165 -11.84 -5.70 -7.59
N LEU A 166 -12.78 -5.65 -6.66
CA LEU A 166 -12.55 -5.11 -5.30
C LEU A 166 -11.67 -6.02 -4.44
N ARG A 167 -11.60 -7.33 -4.73
CA ARG A 167 -10.75 -8.31 -4.01
C ARG A 167 -9.29 -8.33 -4.48
N LYS A 168 -8.91 -7.53 -5.49
CA LYS A 168 -7.53 -7.38 -5.98
C LYS A 168 -6.66 -6.59 -5.00
N LEU A 169 -6.43 -7.15 -3.82
CA LEU A 169 -5.72 -6.52 -2.71
C LEU A 169 -4.19 -6.62 -2.81
N ASP A 170 -3.68 -7.49 -3.69
CA ASP A 170 -2.25 -7.57 -3.97
C ASP A 170 -1.75 -6.21 -4.51
N PRO A 171 -0.64 -5.65 -4.00
CA PRO A 171 -0.11 -4.36 -4.45
C PRO A 171 0.17 -4.27 -5.95
N ARG A 172 0.43 -5.39 -6.63
CA ARG A 172 0.70 -5.48 -8.07
C ARG A 172 -0.56 -5.67 -8.90
N ALA A 173 -1.67 -6.04 -8.29
CA ALA A 173 -2.94 -6.19 -9.00
C ALA A 173 -3.60 -4.81 -9.16
N THR A 174 -3.95 -4.47 -10.40
CA THR A 174 -4.67 -3.24 -10.75
C THR A 174 -6.13 -3.57 -11.04
N PRO A 175 -7.09 -3.08 -10.23
CA PRO A 175 -8.51 -3.15 -10.57
C PRO A 175 -8.80 -2.41 -11.88
N SER A 176 -9.73 -2.91 -12.68
CA SER A 176 -10.15 -2.22 -13.89
C SER A 176 -11.20 -1.16 -13.57
N ALA A 177 -10.85 0.10 -13.77
CA ALA A 177 -11.75 1.24 -13.62
C ALA A 177 -12.95 1.15 -14.57
N SER A 178 -12.74 0.63 -15.79
CA SER A 178 -13.82 0.44 -16.74
C SER A 178 -14.86 -0.58 -16.24
N THR A 179 -14.41 -1.73 -15.74
CA THR A 179 -15.29 -2.74 -15.12
C THR A 179 -16.02 -2.17 -13.91
N VAL A 180 -15.29 -1.56 -12.96
CA VAL A 180 -15.90 -0.99 -11.74
C VAL A 180 -16.99 0.04 -12.07
N SER A 181 -16.70 0.98 -12.98
CA SER A 181 -17.64 2.06 -13.32
C SER A 181 -18.83 1.59 -14.16
N GLN A 182 -18.64 0.62 -15.06
CA GLN A 182 -19.73 0.04 -15.86
C GLN A 182 -20.65 -0.83 -15.01
N VAL A 183 -20.08 -1.77 -14.25
CA VAL A 183 -20.81 -2.69 -13.37
C VAL A 183 -21.51 -1.92 -12.26
N GLY A 184 -20.77 -1.04 -11.56
CA GLY A 184 -21.33 -0.19 -10.51
C GLY A 184 -22.41 0.76 -11.04
N GLY A 185 -22.24 1.30 -12.25
CA GLY A 185 -23.25 2.14 -12.90
C GLY A 185 -24.53 1.36 -13.20
N TRP A 186 -24.39 0.18 -13.80
CA TRP A 186 -25.52 -0.70 -14.11
C TRP A 186 -26.30 -1.08 -12.85
N LEU A 187 -25.61 -1.50 -11.77
CA LEU A 187 -26.26 -1.85 -10.50
C LEU A 187 -27.04 -0.67 -9.91
N LEU A 188 -26.46 0.54 -9.90
CA LEU A 188 -27.11 1.74 -9.38
C LEU A 188 -28.32 2.19 -10.21
N ASP A 189 -28.29 1.98 -11.52
CA ASP A 189 -29.34 2.41 -12.44
C ASP A 189 -30.51 1.42 -12.48
N ASN A 190 -30.24 0.12 -12.34
CA ASN A 190 -31.25 -0.94 -12.47
C ASN A 190 -31.76 -1.48 -11.13
N LEU A 191 -31.04 -1.25 -10.03
CA LEU A 191 -31.37 -1.81 -8.71
C LEU A 191 -31.46 -0.70 -7.65
N PRO A 192 -32.52 0.14 -7.67
CA PRO A 192 -32.72 1.16 -6.65
C PRO A 192 -32.62 0.66 -5.19
N PRO A 193 -33.11 -0.56 -4.84
CA PRO A 193 -32.96 -1.09 -3.47
C PRO A 193 -31.51 -1.24 -3.01
N LEU A 194 -30.56 -1.47 -3.91
CA LEU A 194 -29.14 -1.65 -3.56
C LEU A 194 -28.38 -0.33 -3.38
N ARG A 195 -29.00 0.82 -3.68
CA ARG A 195 -28.29 2.11 -3.74
C ARG A 195 -27.58 2.47 -2.44
N GLU A 196 -28.22 2.25 -1.28
CA GLU A 196 -27.62 2.54 0.02
C GLU A 196 -26.43 1.62 0.33
N ALA A 197 -26.60 0.32 0.09
CA ALA A 197 -25.53 -0.66 0.31
C ALA A 197 -24.33 -0.42 -0.61
N LEU A 198 -24.57 -0.09 -1.89
CA LEU A 198 -23.51 0.27 -2.83
C LEU A 198 -22.83 1.60 -2.46
N ALA A 199 -23.59 2.60 -2.01
CA ALA A 199 -23.00 3.84 -1.51
C ALA A 199 -22.09 3.60 -0.31
N ALA A 200 -22.52 2.76 0.65
CA ALA A 200 -21.70 2.35 1.78
C ALA A 200 -20.44 1.58 1.35
N LEU A 201 -20.56 0.67 0.37
CA LEU A 201 -19.43 -0.05 -0.22
C LEU A 201 -18.41 0.92 -0.82
N PHE A 202 -18.83 1.83 -1.71
CA PHE A 202 -17.94 2.78 -2.37
C PHE A 202 -17.41 3.88 -1.45
N ALA A 203 -18.07 4.17 -0.33
CA ALA A 203 -17.57 5.09 0.68
C ALA A 203 -16.55 4.46 1.64
N ALA A 204 -16.48 3.12 1.71
CA ALA A 204 -15.63 2.44 2.66
C ALA A 204 -14.13 2.69 2.40
N PRO A 205 -13.31 2.97 3.44
CA PRO A 205 -11.88 3.25 3.28
C PRO A 205 -11.10 2.12 2.58
N ALA A 206 -11.42 0.86 2.88
CA ALA A 206 -10.80 -0.30 2.25
C ALA A 206 -11.05 -0.33 0.73
N VAL A 207 -12.29 -0.07 0.32
CA VAL A 207 -12.66 0.03 -1.10
C VAL A 207 -11.96 1.21 -1.76
N ARG A 208 -11.93 2.39 -1.12
CA ARG A 208 -11.23 3.57 -1.65
C ARG A 208 -9.74 3.32 -1.87
N ARG A 209 -9.07 2.58 -0.98
CA ARG A 209 -7.67 2.17 -1.17
C ARG A 209 -7.48 1.24 -2.37
N VAL A 210 -8.41 0.31 -2.61
CA VAL A 210 -8.38 -0.55 -3.79
C VAL A 210 -8.59 0.26 -5.06
N LEU A 211 -9.61 1.13 -5.09
CA LEU A 211 -9.92 1.94 -6.26
C LEU A 211 -8.84 2.99 -6.57
N GLY A 212 -8.10 3.46 -5.57
CA GLY A 212 -6.95 4.33 -5.78
C GLY A 212 -5.80 3.68 -6.55
N ARG A 213 -5.84 2.34 -6.74
CA ARG A 213 -4.87 1.56 -7.51
C ARG A 213 -5.42 1.09 -8.86
N ALA A 214 -6.60 1.56 -9.26
CA ALA A 214 -7.19 1.19 -10.53
C ALA A 214 -6.36 1.67 -11.72
N ASP A 215 -6.55 1.02 -12.87
CA ASP A 215 -5.88 1.34 -14.14
C ASP A 215 -6.21 2.74 -14.72
N ALA A 216 -7.27 3.39 -14.21
CA ALA A 216 -7.61 4.77 -14.50
C ALA A 216 -8.29 5.45 -13.30
N ASP A 217 -8.34 6.79 -13.29
CA ASP A 217 -8.97 7.56 -12.21
C ASP A 217 -10.50 7.40 -12.20
N LEU A 218 -11.02 6.96 -11.05
CA LEU A 218 -12.46 6.77 -10.79
C LEU A 218 -13.10 7.94 -10.03
N SER A 219 -12.33 8.93 -9.58
CA SER A 219 -12.81 10.03 -8.73
C SER A 219 -14.00 10.78 -9.36
N GLY A 220 -13.90 11.14 -10.64
CA GLY A 220 -14.99 11.84 -11.34
C GLY A 220 -16.25 11.00 -11.56
N TRP A 221 -16.14 9.67 -11.60
CA TRP A 221 -17.31 8.79 -11.62
C TRP A 221 -17.95 8.69 -10.23
N LEU A 222 -17.14 8.52 -9.18
CA LEU A 222 -17.60 8.47 -7.79
C LEU A 222 -18.28 9.78 -7.37
N GLN A 223 -17.69 10.93 -7.69
CA GLN A 223 -18.27 12.25 -7.43
C GLN A 223 -19.61 12.43 -8.13
N ARG A 224 -19.75 11.98 -9.39
CA ARG A 224 -21.03 12.08 -10.12
C ARG A 224 -22.11 11.16 -9.57
N ARG A 225 -21.74 9.96 -9.09
CA ARG A 225 -22.71 8.96 -8.60
C ARG A 225 -23.10 9.16 -7.14
N PHE A 226 -22.18 9.63 -6.30
CA PHE A 226 -22.35 9.69 -4.84
C PHE A 226 -22.16 11.09 -4.25
N GLY A 227 -21.67 12.06 -5.02
CA GLY A 227 -21.38 13.42 -4.53
C GLY A 227 -20.14 13.51 -3.64
N ALA A 228 -19.29 12.47 -3.64
CA ALA A 228 -18.15 12.28 -2.72
C ALA A 228 -16.80 12.23 -3.42
#